data_AF-A0A3M2W7Y3-F1
#
_entry.id   AF-A0A3M2W7Y3-F1
#
_cell.length_a   1.000
_cell.length_b   1.000
_cell.length_c   1.000
_cell.angle_alpha   90.00
_cell.angle_beta   90.00
_cell.angle_gamma   90.00
#
_symmetry.space_group_name_H-M   'P 1'
#
loop_
_entity.id
_entity.type
_entity.pdbx_description
1 polymer ?
#
loop_
_entity_poly.entity_id
_entity_poly.type
_entity_poly.pdbx_seq_one_letter_code
_entity_poly.pdbx_strand_id
1 'polypeptide(L)'
;MPSPSDATNLLWSSIAPRSPSILSTPSCSAMKRALRMSAALAGLKRRTEVRCCSMKIGDLPLDTQADLLRFLEERKIERPGDKEPMAVDVRVVAATREDLETAVRKKRFREDLYYQLSVLQVGIAPLRERHGDLVLLANHFAHVFSQETGRRARSFSQDALVALGKHDWPGNVRELASRVRRGLVLTEGKQIEAANLGLLGEEDVAGSMGTLEEYKSRAERQALCDVLTRHSDNLSVAAKVLGISRPTFYRLLHKHQIR
;
A
#
# COMPACT_ATOMS: atom_id res chain seq x y z
N MET A 1 24.01 1.78 -13.41
CA MET A 1 22.92 1.19 -14.21
C MET A 1 22.35 0.00 -13.43
N PRO A 2 21.03 -0.21 -13.31
CA PRO A 2 19.89 0.70 -13.37
C PRO A 2 19.06 0.79 -12.05
N SER A 3 18.30 1.90 -11.95
CA SER A 3 17.01 2.16 -11.25
C SER A 3 16.78 1.85 -9.75
N PRO A 4 16.31 2.85 -8.97
CA PRO A 4 15.43 2.63 -7.84
C PRO A 4 14.08 3.34 -8.06
N SER A 5 13.02 2.54 -8.29
CA SER A 5 11.64 3.00 -8.35
C SER A 5 10.96 2.88 -6.99
N ASP A 6 10.29 3.98 -6.64
CA ASP A 6 9.00 4.08 -5.99
C ASP A 6 8.82 3.74 -4.50
N ALA A 7 8.50 4.82 -3.78
CA ALA A 7 7.89 4.88 -2.47
C ALA A 7 6.64 5.81 -2.48
N THR A 8 5.56 5.36 -3.12
CA THR A 8 4.31 4.98 -2.40
C THR A 8 3.62 5.96 -1.44
N ASN A 9 2.33 6.22 -1.76
CA ASN A 9 1.13 6.09 -0.87
C ASN A 9 0.86 7.06 0.28
N LEU A 10 -0.38 7.27 0.78
CA LEU A 10 -1.74 6.74 0.56
C LEU A 10 -2.77 7.65 1.28
N LEU A 11 -4.04 7.44 0.91
CA LEU A 11 -5.27 7.38 1.74
C LEU A 11 -6.04 8.64 2.19
N TRP A 12 -7.22 8.69 1.58
CA TRP A 12 -8.48 9.29 1.95
C TRP A 12 -9.32 8.23 2.71
N SER A 13 -10.07 8.64 3.74
CA SER A 13 -11.18 7.88 4.32
C SER A 13 -12.51 8.57 4.01
N SER A 14 -13.44 7.81 3.46
CA SER A 14 -14.91 7.91 3.52
C SER A 14 -15.59 9.29 3.66
N ILE A 15 -16.32 9.71 2.62
CA ILE A 15 -17.77 9.99 2.62
C ILE A 15 -18.20 9.98 1.15
N ALA A 16 -19.10 9.07 0.78
CA ALA A 16 -19.83 9.10 -0.49
C ALA A 16 -21.08 10.00 -0.34
N PRO A 17 -21.60 10.57 -1.43
CA PRO A 17 -22.63 9.81 -2.14
C PRO A 17 -22.47 9.77 -3.68
N ARG A 18 -22.82 8.58 -4.20
CA ARG A 18 -23.53 8.26 -5.45
C ARG A 18 -22.96 8.76 -6.80
N SER A 19 -22.51 7.78 -7.57
CA SER A 19 -22.24 7.75 -9.02
C SER A 19 -23.51 8.01 -9.88
N PRO A 20 -23.46 8.06 -11.24
CA PRO A 20 -22.32 7.77 -12.13
C PRO A 20 -22.13 8.75 -13.31
N SER A 21 -20.89 8.96 -13.74
CA SER A 21 -20.57 8.91 -15.17
C SER A 21 -19.08 8.61 -15.34
N ILE A 22 -18.83 7.40 -15.84
CA ILE A 22 -17.54 6.97 -16.38
C ILE A 22 -17.27 7.85 -17.60
N LEU A 23 -16.16 8.58 -17.61
CA LEU A 23 -15.56 9.05 -18.85
C LEU A 23 -14.05 8.79 -18.81
N SER A 24 -13.71 7.86 -19.68
CA SER A 24 -12.41 7.49 -20.20
C SER A 24 -11.59 8.70 -20.70
N THR A 25 -10.26 8.51 -20.69
CA THR A 25 -9.19 9.33 -21.30
C THR A 25 -8.78 10.63 -20.58
N PRO A 26 -7.47 10.84 -20.30
CA PRO A 26 -6.99 12.05 -19.64
C PRO A 26 -6.76 13.14 -20.68
N SER A 27 -7.81 13.91 -20.98
CA SER A 27 -7.68 15.15 -21.77
C SER A 27 -7.72 16.37 -20.83
N CYS A 28 -6.91 17.38 -21.15
CA CYS A 28 -6.77 18.76 -20.61
C CYS A 28 -8.00 19.35 -19.86
N SER A 29 -9.20 18.92 -20.23
CA SER A 29 -10.45 19.17 -19.51
C SER A 29 -10.47 18.73 -18.03
N ALA A 30 -9.73 17.70 -17.62
CA ALA A 30 -9.79 17.17 -16.25
C ALA A 30 -9.10 18.09 -15.22
N MET A 31 -7.96 18.70 -15.57
CA MET A 31 -7.27 19.67 -14.71
C MET A 31 -8.04 21.00 -14.67
N LYS A 32 -8.57 21.46 -15.81
CA LYS A 32 -9.51 22.59 -15.85
C LYS A 32 -10.75 22.27 -15.00
N ARG A 33 -11.32 21.06 -15.05
CA ARG A 33 -12.45 20.65 -14.19
C ARG A 33 -12.09 20.55 -12.71
N ALA A 34 -10.90 20.08 -12.34
CA ALA A 34 -10.47 19.98 -10.94
C ALA A 34 -10.24 21.37 -10.30
N LEU A 35 -9.60 22.29 -11.05
CA LEU A 35 -9.49 23.70 -10.69
C LEU A 35 -10.87 24.38 -10.66
N ARG A 36 -11.75 24.09 -11.62
CA ARG A 36 -13.14 24.60 -11.69
C ARG A 36 -14.03 24.08 -10.55
N MET A 37 -13.95 22.80 -10.17
CA MET A 37 -14.70 22.22 -9.05
C MET A 37 -14.28 22.84 -7.73
N SER A 38 -12.99 23.13 -7.57
CA SER A 38 -12.46 23.83 -6.40
C SER A 38 -12.96 25.29 -6.33
N ALA A 39 -13.08 25.97 -7.48
CA ALA A 39 -13.63 27.33 -7.58
C ALA A 39 -15.15 27.43 -7.33
N ALA A 40 -15.89 26.34 -7.55
CA ALA A 40 -17.32 26.25 -7.20
C ALA A 40 -17.53 26.14 -5.68
N LEU A 41 -16.58 25.53 -4.95
CA LEU A 41 -16.58 25.46 -3.49
C LEU A 41 -16.05 26.74 -2.82
N ALA A 42 -15.21 27.52 -3.51
CA ALA A 42 -14.62 28.77 -3.03
C ALA A 42 -15.64 29.93 -2.86
N GLY A 43 -16.92 29.73 -3.21
CA GLY A 43 -18.01 30.68 -2.90
C GLY A 43 -18.34 30.80 -1.40
N LEU A 44 -17.75 29.96 -0.55
CA LEU A 44 -17.77 30.15 0.90
C LEU A 44 -16.50 30.91 1.33
N LYS A 45 -16.68 32.01 2.07
CA LYS A 45 -15.70 32.91 2.75
C LYS A 45 -14.65 32.23 3.67
N ARG A 46 -14.35 30.94 3.50
CA ARG A 46 -13.36 30.19 4.27
C ARG A 46 -12.15 29.93 3.37
N ARG A 47 -10.94 30.13 3.91
CA ARG A 47 -9.66 29.68 3.29
C ARG A 47 -9.87 28.30 2.69
N THR A 48 -9.92 28.23 1.37
CA THR A 48 -10.22 26.99 0.67
C THR A 48 -8.88 26.34 0.39
N GLU A 49 -8.51 25.33 1.19
CA GLU A 49 -7.33 24.52 0.91
C GLU A 49 -7.62 23.68 -0.34
N VAL A 50 -7.23 24.19 -1.51
CA VAL A 50 -7.35 23.45 -2.78
C VAL A 50 -6.24 22.41 -2.81
N ARG A 51 -6.55 21.26 -2.22
CA ARG A 51 -5.68 20.09 -2.21
C ARG A 51 -5.71 19.44 -3.60
N CYS A 52 -4.85 19.91 -4.49
CA CYS A 52 -4.72 19.37 -5.84
C CYS A 52 -3.93 18.04 -5.81
N CYS A 53 -4.50 17.00 -5.19
CA CYS A 53 -4.00 15.63 -5.25
C CYS A 53 -4.33 14.98 -6.62
N SER A 54 -3.88 15.56 -7.73
CA SER A 54 -3.97 14.86 -9.02
C SER A 54 -2.62 14.30 -9.41
N MET A 55 -2.63 13.00 -9.67
CA MET A 55 -1.48 12.14 -9.85
C MET A 55 -0.63 12.57 -11.05
N LYS A 56 0.68 12.70 -10.81
CA LYS A 56 1.77 12.95 -11.76
C LYS A 56 1.83 14.36 -12.38
N ILE A 57 2.17 15.36 -11.55
CA ILE A 57 2.47 16.70 -12.06
C ILE A 57 3.64 16.73 -13.08
N GLY A 58 4.57 15.76 -12.99
CA GLY A 58 5.68 15.61 -13.95
C GLY A 58 5.26 15.17 -15.36
N ASP A 59 4.09 14.53 -15.51
CA ASP A 59 3.57 14.05 -16.82
C ASP A 59 2.68 15.09 -17.52
N LEU A 60 2.58 16.32 -16.99
CA LEU A 60 1.73 17.36 -17.58
C LEU A 60 2.29 17.84 -18.93
N PRO A 61 1.45 18.01 -19.97
CA PRO A 61 1.86 18.69 -21.20
C PRO A 61 2.32 20.13 -20.91
N LEU A 62 3.28 20.63 -21.70
CA LEU A 62 3.86 21.97 -21.53
C LEU A 62 2.82 23.10 -21.53
N ASP A 63 1.77 23.00 -22.34
CA ASP A 63 0.68 23.99 -22.38
C ASP A 63 -0.08 24.03 -21.05
N THR A 64 -0.29 22.87 -20.43
CA THR A 64 -0.97 22.76 -19.13
C THR A 64 -0.07 23.26 -18.00
N GLN A 65 1.25 23.10 -18.13
CA GLN A 65 2.22 23.68 -17.20
C GLN A 65 2.18 25.22 -17.22
N ALA A 66 2.03 25.83 -18.40
CA ALA A 66 1.89 27.28 -18.54
C ALA A 66 0.59 27.80 -17.91
N ASP A 67 -0.53 27.10 -18.13
CA ASP A 67 -1.81 27.43 -17.49
C ASP A 67 -1.72 27.34 -15.96
N LEU A 68 -1.00 26.34 -15.42
CA LEU A 68 -0.79 26.18 -13.98
C LEU A 68 0.13 27.27 -13.40
N LEU A 69 1.20 27.64 -14.10
CA LEU A 69 2.08 28.73 -13.69
C LEU A 69 1.31 30.04 -13.57
N ARG A 70 0.53 30.40 -14.61
CA ARG A 70 -0.32 31.59 -14.60
C ARG A 70 -1.30 31.58 -13.43
N PHE A 71 -1.89 30.43 -13.13
CA PHE A 71 -2.76 30.30 -11.96
C PHE A 71 -2.04 30.54 -10.63
N LEU A 72 -0.82 30.01 -10.45
CA LEU A 72 -0.03 30.19 -9.23
C LEU A 72 0.42 31.65 -9.05
N GLU A 73 0.76 32.34 -10.14
CA GLU A 73 1.19 33.74 -10.15
C GLU A 73 0.02 34.72 -9.96
N GLU A 74 -1.04 34.60 -10.77
CA GLU A 74 -2.16 35.55 -10.77
C GLU A 74 -3.17 35.28 -9.66
N ARG A 75 -3.20 34.04 -9.12
CA ARG A 75 -4.18 33.57 -8.12
C ARG A 75 -5.63 33.84 -8.52
N LYS A 76 -5.91 33.78 -9.82
CA LYS A 76 -7.21 34.05 -10.43
C LYS A 76 -7.70 32.84 -11.21
N ILE A 77 -9.01 32.59 -11.20
CA ILE A 77 -9.65 31.54 -11.98
C ILE A 77 -10.75 32.13 -12.84
N GLU A 78 -10.82 31.69 -14.10
CA GLU A 78 -11.91 31.98 -15.02
C GLU A 78 -12.99 30.89 -14.92
N ARG A 79 -14.24 31.29 -14.65
CA ARG A 79 -15.40 30.39 -14.67
C ARG A 79 -15.93 30.29 -16.10
N PRO A 80 -16.34 29.10 -16.58
CA PRO A 80 -16.99 29.00 -17.88
C PRO A 80 -18.34 29.71 -17.85
N GLY A 81 -18.42 30.87 -18.51
CA GLY A 81 -19.62 31.70 -18.62
C GLY A 81 -19.49 33.10 -18.02
N ASP A 82 -18.58 33.31 -17.06
CA ASP A 82 -18.27 34.64 -16.52
C ASP A 82 -17.12 35.29 -17.29
N LYS A 83 -17.21 36.59 -17.54
CA LYS A 83 -16.14 37.37 -18.20
C LYS A 83 -15.07 37.86 -17.23
N GLU A 84 -15.33 37.83 -15.92
CA GLU A 84 -14.42 38.40 -14.92
C GLU A 84 -13.67 37.31 -14.13
N PRO A 85 -12.33 37.41 -14.04
CA PRO A 85 -11.53 36.49 -13.26
C PRO A 85 -11.71 36.73 -11.74
N MET A 86 -11.94 35.66 -10.99
CA MET A 86 -12.14 35.72 -9.54
C MET A 86 -10.84 35.39 -8.80
N ALA A 87 -10.44 36.25 -7.84
CA ALA A 87 -9.29 35.99 -6.97
C ALA A 87 -9.59 34.87 -5.97
N VAL A 88 -8.64 33.96 -5.79
CA VAL A 88 -8.75 32.82 -4.88
C VAL A 88 -7.52 32.70 -3.98
N ASP A 89 -7.74 32.45 -2.69
CA ASP A 89 -6.68 32.13 -1.73
C ASP A 89 -6.60 30.61 -1.57
N VAL A 90 -5.55 30.01 -2.15
CA VAL A 90 -5.38 28.55 -2.21
C VAL A 90 -3.99 28.15 -1.74
N ARG A 91 -3.91 26.97 -1.09
CA ARG A 91 -2.65 26.30 -0.79
C ARG A 91 -2.51 25.09 -1.70
N VAL A 92 -1.48 25.09 -2.54
CA VAL A 92 -1.21 23.99 -3.48
C VAL A 92 -0.27 22.99 -2.83
N VAL A 93 -0.65 21.71 -2.88
CA VAL A 93 0.20 20.57 -2.49
C VAL A 93 0.25 19.63 -3.67
N ALA A 94 1.45 19.38 -4.19
CA ALA A 94 1.68 18.51 -5.33
C ALA A 94 2.50 17.28 -4.92
N ALA A 95 2.28 16.16 -5.59
CA ALA A 95 3.05 14.94 -5.42
C ALA A 95 3.47 14.40 -6.79
N THR A 96 4.72 13.95 -6.88
CA THR A 96 5.33 13.38 -8.09
C THR A 96 6.05 12.08 -7.74
N ARG A 97 6.10 11.15 -8.69
CA ARG A 97 7.00 9.98 -8.65
C ARG A 97 8.28 10.22 -9.42
N GLU A 98 8.24 11.16 -10.35
CA GLU A 98 9.39 11.48 -11.20
C GLU A 98 10.23 12.56 -10.54
N ASP A 99 11.53 12.45 -10.72
CA ASP A 99 12.49 13.49 -10.40
C ASP A 99 12.29 14.68 -11.35
N LEU A 100 11.69 15.75 -10.82
CA LEU A 100 11.39 16.97 -11.57
C LEU A 100 12.67 17.70 -12.00
N GLU A 101 13.77 17.61 -11.26
CA GLU A 101 15.04 18.23 -11.64
C GLU A 101 15.57 17.59 -12.93
N THR A 102 15.48 16.26 -13.01
CA THR A 102 15.79 15.53 -14.25
C THR A 102 14.80 15.85 -15.38
N ALA A 103 13.51 16.04 -15.08
CA ALA A 103 12.50 16.42 -16.08
C ALA A 103 12.75 17.82 -16.66
N VAL A 104 13.19 18.78 -15.82
CA VAL A 104 13.60 20.12 -16.24
C VAL A 104 14.82 20.06 -17.16
N ARG A 105 15.87 19.31 -16.78
CA ARG A 105 17.06 19.11 -17.63
C ARG A 105 16.72 18.49 -19.00
N LYS A 106 15.71 17.62 -19.05
CA LYS A 106 15.21 17.00 -20.29
C LYS A 106 14.19 17.86 -21.05
N LYS A 107 13.95 19.10 -20.64
CA LYS A 107 12.95 20.04 -21.22
C LYS A 107 11.52 19.48 -21.27
N ARG A 108 11.20 18.51 -20.42
CA ARG A 108 9.83 17.97 -20.26
C ARG A 108 9.02 18.76 -19.23
N PHE A 109 9.72 19.44 -18.34
CA PHE A 109 9.12 20.28 -17.32
C PHE A 109 9.72 21.68 -17.38
N ARG A 110 8.90 22.71 -17.21
CA ARG A 110 9.38 24.09 -17.21
C ARG A 110 10.07 24.43 -15.88
N GLU A 111 11.17 25.16 -16.00
CA GLU A 111 12.00 25.56 -14.85
C GLU A 111 11.28 26.56 -13.94
N ASP A 112 10.54 27.50 -14.52
CA ASP A 112 9.72 28.49 -13.80
C ASP A 112 8.69 27.82 -12.85
N LEU A 113 7.97 26.83 -13.35
CA LEU A 113 7.00 26.06 -12.58
C LEU A 113 7.68 25.19 -11.51
N TYR A 114 8.89 24.67 -11.79
CA TYR A 114 9.63 23.85 -10.82
C TYR A 114 9.97 24.63 -9.56
N TYR A 115 10.49 25.86 -9.69
CA TYR A 115 10.86 26.69 -8.54
C TYR A 115 9.64 27.17 -7.75
N GLN A 116 8.50 27.42 -8.41
CA GLN A 116 7.25 27.78 -7.73
C GLN A 116 6.65 26.63 -6.92
N LEU A 117 6.80 25.38 -7.39
CA LEU A 117 6.29 24.20 -6.68
C LEU A 117 7.26 23.66 -5.62
N SER A 118 8.56 23.80 -5.84
CA SER A 118 9.62 23.19 -5.01
C SER A 118 10.04 24.04 -3.82
N VAL A 119 9.14 24.85 -3.25
CA VAL A 119 9.43 25.68 -2.07
C VAL A 119 9.70 24.82 -0.84
N LEU A 120 8.95 23.74 -0.66
CA LEU A 120 9.14 22.77 0.41
C LEU A 120 8.99 21.36 -0.15
N GLN A 121 10.07 20.59 -0.11
CA GLN A 121 10.09 19.21 -0.58
C GLN A 121 10.06 18.26 0.62
N VAL A 122 9.16 17.26 0.56
CA VAL A 122 9.08 16.20 1.56
C VAL A 122 9.37 14.87 0.86
N GLY A 123 10.51 14.26 1.18
CA GLY A 123 10.87 12.93 0.70
C GLY A 123 10.08 11.86 1.44
N ILE A 124 9.46 10.93 0.70
CA ILE A 124 8.78 9.77 1.28
C ILE A 124 9.71 8.56 1.17
N ALA A 125 10.13 8.05 2.32
CA ALA A 125 10.97 6.85 2.37
C ALA A 125 10.15 5.58 2.00
N PRO A 126 10.76 4.62 1.28
CA PRO A 126 10.13 3.36 0.96
C PRO A 126 9.81 2.52 2.20
N LEU A 127 8.80 1.67 2.10
CA LEU A 127 8.38 0.79 3.20
C LEU A 127 9.50 -0.15 3.66
N ARG A 128 10.39 -0.56 2.75
CA ARG A 128 11.58 -1.35 3.08
C ARG A 128 12.53 -0.65 4.05
N GLU A 129 12.54 0.68 4.10
CA GLU A 129 13.37 1.43 5.05
C GLU A 129 12.67 1.57 6.42
N ARG A 130 11.39 1.15 6.52
CA ARG A 130 10.51 1.31 7.68
C ARG A 130 10.04 -0.04 8.23
N HIS A 131 10.98 -0.92 8.56
CA HIS A 131 10.70 -2.28 9.06
C HIS A 131 9.74 -2.33 10.27
N GLY A 132 9.84 -1.36 11.19
CA GLY A 132 8.96 -1.27 12.38
C GLY A 132 7.51 -0.89 12.06
N ASP A 133 7.28 -0.09 11.02
CA ASP A 133 5.94 0.37 10.62
C ASP A 133 5.18 -0.72 9.86
N LEU A 134 5.90 -1.69 9.27
CA LEU A 134 5.34 -2.68 8.36
C LEU A 134 4.33 -3.59 9.05
N VAL A 135 4.68 -4.14 10.21
CA VAL A 135 3.77 -5.00 11.00
C VAL A 135 2.57 -4.20 11.50
N LEU A 136 2.78 -2.95 11.92
CA LEU A 136 1.71 -2.06 12.36
C LEU A 136 0.72 -1.77 11.22
N LEU A 137 1.24 -1.44 10.03
CA LEU A 137 0.44 -1.19 8.84
C LEU A 137 -0.30 -2.46 8.38
N ALA A 138 0.35 -3.62 8.41
CA ALA A 138 -0.27 -4.89 8.06
C ALA A 138 -1.47 -5.21 8.96
N ASN A 139 -1.31 -5.03 10.28
CA ASN A 139 -2.39 -5.18 11.26
C ASN A 139 -3.51 -4.16 11.05
N HIS A 140 -3.15 -2.90 10.77
CA HIS A 140 -4.14 -1.86 10.47
C HIS A 140 -4.99 -2.23 9.25
N PHE A 141 -4.36 -2.64 8.15
CA PHE A 141 -5.09 -3.05 6.95
C PHE A 141 -5.94 -4.30 7.16
N ALA A 142 -5.42 -5.29 7.90
CA ALA A 142 -6.20 -6.47 8.27
C ALA A 142 -7.46 -6.10 9.04
N HIS A 143 -7.36 -5.15 9.98
CA HIS A 143 -8.52 -4.63 10.71
C HIS A 143 -9.51 -3.89 9.80
N VAL A 144 -9.04 -2.94 8.99
CA VAL A 144 -9.89 -2.17 8.07
C VAL A 144 -10.64 -3.10 7.10
N PHE A 145 -9.94 -4.03 6.45
CA PHE A 145 -10.56 -4.93 5.48
C PHE A 145 -11.46 -5.98 6.13
N SER A 146 -11.22 -6.34 7.39
CA SER A 146 -12.13 -7.21 8.15
C SER A 146 -13.50 -6.58 8.34
N GLN A 147 -13.55 -5.27 8.62
CA GLN A 147 -14.80 -4.52 8.71
C GLN A 147 -15.49 -4.40 7.34
N GLU A 148 -14.73 -4.16 6.27
CA GLU A 148 -15.29 -4.07 4.90
C GLU A 148 -15.91 -5.40 4.42
N THR A 149 -15.29 -6.53 4.77
CA THR A 149 -15.73 -7.87 4.30
C THR A 149 -16.67 -8.58 5.27
N GLY A 150 -16.97 -7.99 6.43
CA GLY A 150 -17.77 -8.61 7.49
C GLY A 150 -17.11 -9.85 8.10
N ARG A 151 -15.81 -10.05 7.89
CA ARG A 151 -15.02 -11.15 8.47
C ARG A 151 -14.35 -10.69 9.76
N ARG A 152 -14.02 -11.61 10.66
CA ARG A 152 -13.20 -11.27 11.84
C ARG A 152 -11.78 -10.89 11.40
N ALA A 153 -11.20 -9.88 12.05
CA ALA A 153 -9.79 -9.58 11.91
C ALA A 153 -8.96 -10.81 12.30
N ARG A 154 -8.09 -11.26 11.40
CA ARG A 154 -7.20 -12.40 11.62
C ARG A 154 -5.81 -11.90 11.97
N SER A 155 -5.14 -12.62 12.87
CA SER A 155 -3.73 -12.37 13.19
C SER A 155 -2.82 -12.95 12.11
N PHE A 156 -1.59 -12.47 12.02
CA PHE A 156 -0.57 -13.02 11.15
C PHE A 156 0.19 -14.14 11.87
N SER A 157 0.53 -15.21 11.16
CA SER A 157 1.47 -16.22 11.64
C SER A 157 2.89 -15.65 11.72
N GLN A 158 3.76 -16.28 12.52
CA GLN A 158 5.15 -15.84 12.64
C GLN A 158 5.89 -15.89 11.30
N ASP A 159 5.63 -16.94 10.49
CA ASP A 159 6.22 -17.09 9.16
C ASP A 159 5.76 -15.99 8.20
N ALA A 160 4.49 -15.56 8.29
CA ALA A 160 3.99 -14.43 7.54
C ALA A 160 4.68 -13.12 7.91
N LEU A 161 4.93 -12.87 9.21
CA LEU A 161 5.63 -11.67 9.67
C LEU A 161 7.09 -11.65 9.20
N VAL A 162 7.77 -12.79 9.21
CA VAL A 162 9.14 -12.93 8.69
C VAL A 162 9.15 -12.67 7.17
N ALA A 163 8.22 -13.27 6.42
CA ALA A 163 8.12 -13.07 4.98
C ALA A 163 7.80 -11.61 4.61
N LEU A 164 6.91 -10.97 5.38
CA LEU A 164 6.60 -9.54 5.26
C LEU A 164 7.85 -8.67 5.43
N GLY A 165 8.74 -9.00 6.37
CA GLY A 165 9.97 -8.26 6.62
C GLY A 165 11.09 -8.51 5.61
N LYS A 166 11.10 -9.65 4.91
CA LYS A 166 12.12 -10.00 3.90
C LYS A 166 11.83 -9.45 2.51
N HIS A 167 10.59 -9.09 2.22
CA HIS A 167 10.17 -8.68 0.89
C HIS A 167 10.58 -7.22 0.60
N ASP A 168 10.98 -6.92 -0.65
CA ASP A 168 11.51 -5.60 -1.05
C ASP A 168 10.43 -4.52 -1.25
N TRP A 169 9.18 -4.96 -1.40
CA TRP A 169 8.00 -4.11 -1.57
C TRP A 169 8.10 -3.08 -2.71
N PRO A 170 8.23 -3.52 -3.98
CA PRO A 170 8.25 -2.63 -5.14
C PRO A 170 6.98 -1.76 -5.27
N GLY A 171 5.83 -2.23 -4.80
CA GLY A 171 4.60 -1.44 -4.73
C GLY A 171 4.32 -0.83 -3.35
N ASN A 172 5.26 -0.94 -2.42
CA ASN A 172 5.26 -0.47 -1.02
C ASN A 172 3.90 -0.63 -0.30
N VAL A 173 3.33 0.35 0.40
CA VAL A 173 2.06 0.22 1.14
C VAL A 173 0.88 -0.23 0.22
N ARG A 174 0.98 -0.08 -1.11
CA ARG A 174 -0.12 -0.31 -2.07
C ARG A 174 -0.21 -1.79 -2.35
N GLU A 175 0.97 -2.36 -2.54
CA GLU A 175 1.19 -3.78 -2.57
C GLU A 175 0.87 -4.42 -1.23
N LEU A 176 1.34 -3.87 -0.11
CA LEU A 176 1.02 -4.37 1.24
C LEU A 176 -0.49 -4.47 1.45
N ALA A 177 -1.23 -3.39 1.17
CA ALA A 177 -2.69 -3.38 1.29
C ALA A 177 -3.34 -4.46 0.40
N SER A 178 -2.90 -4.59 -0.85
CA SER A 178 -3.43 -5.60 -1.79
C SER A 178 -3.16 -7.02 -1.32
N ARG A 179 -1.93 -7.30 -0.85
CA ARG A 179 -1.53 -8.62 -0.35
C ARG A 179 -2.27 -8.99 0.93
N VAL A 180 -2.41 -8.05 1.88
CA VAL A 180 -3.19 -8.27 3.11
C VAL A 180 -4.67 -8.51 2.80
N ARG A 181 -5.25 -7.74 1.87
CA ARG A 181 -6.63 -7.95 1.40
C ARG A 181 -6.81 -9.35 0.82
N ARG A 182 -5.90 -9.78 -0.07
CA ARG A 182 -5.87 -11.13 -0.62
C ARG A 182 -5.75 -12.19 0.47
N GLY A 183 -4.83 -12.00 1.41
CA GLY A 183 -4.62 -12.89 2.54
C GLY A 183 -5.88 -13.08 3.37
N LEU A 184 -6.60 -12.00 3.67
CA LEU A 184 -7.86 -12.05 4.42
C LEU A 184 -8.97 -12.84 3.69
N VAL A 185 -9.00 -12.79 2.36
CA VAL A 185 -9.98 -13.53 1.54
C VAL A 185 -9.61 -15.02 1.48
N LEU A 186 -8.34 -15.33 1.22
CA LEU A 186 -7.85 -16.69 1.00
C LEU A 186 -7.61 -17.51 2.26
N THR A 187 -7.44 -16.86 3.41
CA THR A 187 -7.22 -17.58 4.67
C THR A 187 -8.49 -18.32 5.06
N GLU A 188 -8.38 -19.62 5.31
CA GLU A 188 -9.45 -20.46 5.86
C GLU A 188 -9.33 -20.59 7.39
N GLY A 189 -8.10 -20.52 7.91
CA GLY A 189 -7.79 -20.63 9.34
C GLY A 189 -7.98 -19.35 10.17
N LYS A 190 -7.46 -19.40 11.41
CA LYS A 190 -7.46 -18.27 12.35
C LYS A 190 -6.35 -17.24 12.06
N GLN A 191 -5.28 -17.67 11.38
CA GLN A 191 -4.10 -16.87 11.11
C GLN A 191 -3.83 -16.78 9.61
N ILE A 192 -3.35 -15.62 9.17
CA ILE A 192 -2.90 -15.38 7.79
C ILE A 192 -1.47 -15.91 7.65
N GLU A 193 -1.25 -16.78 6.68
CA GLU A 193 0.05 -17.38 6.38
C GLU A 193 0.76 -16.66 5.23
N ALA A 194 2.08 -16.87 5.11
CA ALA A 194 2.90 -16.29 4.04
C ALA A 194 2.36 -16.67 2.65
N ALA A 195 1.82 -17.89 2.51
CA ALA A 195 1.17 -18.38 1.30
C ALA A 195 -0.04 -17.53 0.88
N ASN A 196 -0.88 -17.15 1.84
CA ASN A 196 -2.09 -16.37 1.57
C ASN A 196 -1.74 -14.93 1.12
N LEU A 197 -0.60 -14.40 1.56
CA LEU A 197 -0.05 -13.11 1.15
C LEU A 197 0.69 -13.16 -0.21
N GLY A 198 0.89 -14.36 -0.76
CA GLY A 198 1.69 -14.59 -1.95
C GLY A 198 3.17 -14.22 -1.77
N LEU A 199 3.68 -14.31 -0.53
CA LEU A 199 5.06 -13.96 -0.16
C LEU A 199 5.95 -15.20 0.00
N LEU A 200 5.45 -16.38 -0.38
CA LEU A 200 6.31 -17.53 -0.67
C LEU A 200 7.11 -17.18 -1.93
N GLY A 201 8.45 -17.22 -1.85
CA GLY A 201 9.29 -16.87 -2.98
C GLY A 201 9.06 -17.82 -4.15
N GLU A 202 9.29 -17.37 -5.39
CA GLU A 202 9.47 -18.30 -6.51
C GLU A 202 10.66 -19.25 -6.26
N GLU A 203 11.61 -18.86 -5.42
CA GLU A 203 12.66 -19.73 -4.89
C GLU A 203 12.15 -20.78 -3.88
N ASP A 204 11.01 -20.55 -3.20
CA ASP A 204 10.35 -21.59 -2.40
C ASP A 204 9.54 -22.56 -3.27
N VAL A 205 9.12 -22.15 -4.48
CA VAL A 205 8.37 -23.00 -5.42
C VAL A 205 9.33 -23.78 -6.33
N ALA A 206 10.44 -23.18 -6.75
CA ALA A 206 11.50 -23.84 -7.50
C ALA A 206 12.47 -24.65 -6.59
N GLY A 207 12.59 -24.26 -5.32
CA GLY A 207 13.27 -25.02 -4.28
C GLY A 207 12.43 -26.15 -3.68
N SER A 208 11.12 -26.23 -3.96
CA SER A 208 10.24 -27.31 -3.48
C SER A 208 10.12 -28.50 -4.42
N MET A 209 11.23 -28.96 -5.00
CA MET A 209 11.48 -30.40 -5.01
C MET A 209 12.43 -30.75 -3.87
N GLY A 210 12.07 -30.30 -2.66
CA GLY A 210 12.65 -30.83 -1.44
C GLY A 210 12.44 -32.35 -1.41
N THR A 211 13.42 -33.07 -0.88
CA THR A 211 13.32 -34.53 -0.76
C THR A 211 12.05 -34.91 0.02
N LEU A 212 11.52 -36.13 -0.20
CA LEU A 212 10.35 -36.64 0.55
C LEU A 212 10.51 -36.47 2.07
N GLU A 213 11.75 -36.50 2.55
CA GLU A 213 12.11 -36.29 3.95
C GLU A 213 11.84 -34.87 4.44
N GLU A 214 12.08 -33.84 3.62
CA GLU A 214 11.80 -32.44 3.96
C GLU A 214 10.29 -32.15 3.97
N TYR A 215 9.54 -32.75 3.05
CA TYR A 215 8.07 -32.65 3.05
C TYR A 215 7.46 -33.29 4.30
N LYS A 216 7.93 -34.49 4.66
CA LYS A 216 7.54 -35.15 5.91
C LYS A 216 7.92 -34.32 7.12
N SER A 217 9.13 -33.78 7.15
CA SER A 217 9.63 -32.92 8.23
C SER A 217 8.73 -31.69 8.46
N ARG A 218 8.32 -31.01 7.38
CA ARG A 218 7.43 -29.84 7.46
C ARG A 218 6.02 -30.23 7.95
N ALA A 219 5.47 -31.32 7.44
CA ALA A 219 4.15 -31.83 7.87
C ALA A 219 4.16 -32.26 9.34
N GLU A 220 5.22 -32.95 9.79
CA GLU A 220 5.43 -33.33 11.19
C GLU A 220 5.50 -32.09 12.11
N ARG A 221 6.29 -31.09 11.73
CA ARG A 221 6.44 -29.84 12.50
C ARG A 221 5.10 -29.12 12.65
N GLN A 222 4.32 -29.02 11.58
CA GLN A 222 3.02 -28.38 11.59
C GLN A 222 2.04 -29.11 12.52
N ALA A 223 1.95 -30.44 12.42
CA ALA A 223 1.08 -31.25 13.25
C ALA A 223 1.42 -31.13 14.75
N LEU A 224 2.70 -31.03 15.10
CA LEU A 224 3.13 -30.80 16.49
C LEU A 224 2.71 -29.42 17.00
N CYS A 225 2.94 -28.37 16.22
CA CYS A 225 2.55 -27.00 16.59
C CYS A 225 1.04 -26.86 16.80
N ASP A 226 0.23 -27.45 15.91
CA ASP A 226 -1.23 -27.37 15.97
C ASP A 226 -1.78 -28.00 17.25
N VAL A 227 -1.18 -29.12 17.68
CA VAL A 227 -1.63 -29.85 18.87
C VAL A 227 -1.09 -29.21 20.15
N LEU A 228 0.14 -28.69 20.16
CA LEU A 228 0.66 -27.94 21.30
C LEU A 228 -0.13 -26.66 21.57
N THR A 229 -0.61 -26.00 20.52
CA THR A 229 -1.45 -24.79 20.66
C THR A 229 -2.80 -25.10 21.32
N ARG A 230 -3.33 -26.32 21.16
CA ARG A 230 -4.62 -26.75 21.73
C ARG A 230 -4.48 -27.43 23.10
N HIS A 231 -3.31 -28.03 23.36
CA HIS A 231 -3.05 -28.88 24.52
C HIS A 231 -1.64 -28.64 25.10
N SER A 232 -1.31 -27.37 25.41
CA SER A 232 0.00 -26.97 25.93
C SER A 232 0.38 -27.69 27.23
N ASP A 233 -0.60 -27.94 28.09
CA ASP A 233 -0.34 -28.39 29.47
C ASP A 233 -0.31 -29.92 29.59
N ASN A 234 -0.66 -30.65 28.53
CA ASN A 234 -0.77 -32.11 28.59
C ASN A 234 -0.23 -32.80 27.34
N LEU A 235 1.10 -32.93 27.30
CA LEU A 235 1.84 -33.61 26.23
C LEU A 235 1.41 -35.07 26.01
N SER A 236 0.84 -35.72 27.04
CA SER A 236 0.33 -37.09 26.93
C SER A 236 -0.95 -37.16 26.10
N VAL A 237 -1.81 -36.15 26.24
CA VAL A 237 -3.04 -36.02 25.46
C VAL A 237 -2.70 -35.58 24.04
N ALA A 238 -1.77 -34.65 23.88
CA ALA A 238 -1.26 -34.22 22.58
C ALA A 238 -0.76 -35.40 21.73
N ALA A 239 0.06 -36.29 22.32
CA ALA A 239 0.54 -37.49 21.63
C ALA A 239 -0.58 -38.44 21.21
N LYS A 240 -1.60 -38.63 22.08
CA LYS A 240 -2.78 -39.47 21.77
C LYS A 240 -3.62 -38.88 20.63
N VAL A 241 -3.79 -37.56 20.59
CA VAL A 241 -4.55 -36.87 19.54
C VAL A 241 -3.87 -37.03 18.17
N LEU A 242 -2.53 -37.00 18.13
CA LEU A 242 -1.76 -37.30 16.92
C LEU A 242 -1.68 -38.79 16.59
N GLY A 243 -2.21 -39.68 17.44
CA GLY A 243 -2.17 -41.12 17.23
C GLY A 243 -0.78 -41.74 17.36
N ILE A 244 0.17 -41.07 18.03
CA ILE A 244 1.55 -41.55 18.18
C ILE A 244 1.91 -41.83 19.65
N SER A 245 2.90 -42.71 19.84
CA SER A 245 3.38 -43.03 21.19
C SER A 245 4.11 -41.85 21.83
N ARG A 246 4.01 -41.74 23.16
CA ARG A 246 4.64 -40.68 23.94
C ARG A 246 6.15 -40.55 23.66
N PRO A 247 6.97 -41.63 23.62
CA PRO A 247 8.40 -41.52 23.30
C PRO A 247 8.67 -40.96 21.90
N THR A 248 7.87 -41.35 20.90
CA THR A 248 7.98 -40.85 19.53
C THR A 248 7.64 -39.37 19.44
N PHE A 249 6.63 -38.92 20.19
CA PHE A 249 6.26 -37.51 20.29
C PHE A 249 7.42 -36.68 20.87
N TYR A 250 8.04 -37.10 21.98
CA TYR A 250 9.23 -36.42 22.53
C TYR A 250 10.42 -36.42 21.56
N ARG A 251 10.64 -37.53 20.85
CA ARG A 251 11.69 -37.62 19.84
C ARG A 251 11.47 -36.62 18.71
N LEU A 252 10.24 -36.45 18.25
CA LEU A 252 9.89 -35.49 17.21
C LEU A 252 10.00 -34.04 17.69
N LEU A 253 9.60 -33.74 18.94
CA LEU A 253 9.81 -32.41 19.54
C LEU A 253 11.30 -32.05 19.58
N HIS A 254 12.14 -32.98 20.01
CA HIS A 254 13.58 -32.77 20.05
C HIS A 254 14.20 -32.63 18.65
N LYS A 255 13.76 -33.47 17.69
CA LYS A 255 14.19 -33.40 16.28
C LYS A 255 13.88 -32.03 15.65
N HIS A 256 12.70 -31.47 15.95
CA HIS A 256 12.24 -30.19 15.39
C HIS A 256 12.56 -28.96 16.24
N GLN A 257 13.25 -29.16 17.38
CA GLN A 257 13.62 -28.13 18.36
C GLN A 257 12.43 -27.28 18.86
N ILE A 258 11.25 -27.90 18.99
CA ILE A 258 10.06 -27.25 19.53
C ILE A 258 10.08 -27.44 21.05
N ARG A 259 10.14 -26.31 21.78
CA ARG A 259 10.14 -26.25 23.25
C ARG A 259 8.72 -26.11 23.79
#